data_AF-A0A847AX15-F1
#
_entry.id   AF-A0A847AX15-F1
#
_cell.length_a   1.000
_cell.length_b   1.000
_cell.length_c   1.000
_cell.angle_alpha   90.00
_cell.angle_beta   90.00
_cell.angle_gamma   90.00
#
_symmetry.space_group_name_H-M   'P 1'
#
loop_
_entity.id
_entity.type
_entity.pdbx_description
1 polymer ?
#
loop_
_entity_poly.entity_id
_entity_poly.type
_entity_poly.pdbx_seq_one_letter_code
_entity_poly.pdbx_strand_id
1 'polypeptide(L)'
;MGADEFTQGRPHPMIDLSLRNKRILEEAMDPEVGVILFDLVLGYGAHPDPASEMAETLKSLAGKKLMVASVCGTDADPQNFSRQTEILKELGVILLPTNAQAARFSAQVIRRKK
;
A
#
# COMPACT_ATOMS: atom_id res chain seq x y z
N MET A 1 -3.97 -5.56 -8.28
CA MET A 1 -3.71 -4.81 -9.54
C MET A 1 -2.72 -5.55 -10.47
N GLY A 2 -2.45 -6.85 -10.27
CA GLY A 2 -1.55 -7.60 -11.16
C GLY A 2 -2.25 -8.35 -12.29
N ALA A 3 -3.58 -8.25 -12.37
CA ALA A 3 -4.35 -8.85 -13.45
C ALA A 3 -4.06 -8.15 -14.78
N ASP A 4 -4.18 -8.88 -15.89
CA ASP A 4 -3.84 -8.41 -17.25
C ASP A 4 -4.50 -7.07 -17.61
N GLU A 5 -5.74 -6.87 -17.16
CA GLU A 5 -6.50 -5.62 -17.34
C GLU A 5 -5.78 -4.37 -16.82
N PHE A 6 -4.86 -4.52 -15.86
CA PHE A 6 -4.06 -3.43 -15.29
C PHE A 6 -2.63 -3.35 -15.83
N THR A 7 -2.17 -4.33 -16.61
CA THR A 7 -0.77 -4.44 -17.07
C THR A 7 -0.61 -4.41 -18.59
N GLN A 8 -1.70 -4.33 -19.36
CA GLN A 8 -1.61 -4.21 -20.81
C GLN A 8 -0.83 -2.94 -21.24
N GLY A 9 0.33 -3.18 -21.87
CA GLY A 9 1.23 -2.11 -22.33
C GLY A 9 1.93 -1.33 -21.22
N ARG A 10 1.95 -1.84 -19.97
CA ARG A 10 2.57 -1.18 -18.82
C ARG A 10 3.33 -2.19 -17.94
N PRO A 11 4.39 -1.76 -17.22
CA PRO A 11 5.04 -2.61 -16.24
C PRO A 11 4.06 -3.04 -15.13
N HIS A 12 4.29 -4.22 -14.56
CA HIS A 12 3.49 -4.72 -13.44
C HIS A 12 3.56 -3.74 -12.25
N PRO A 13 2.47 -3.51 -11.48
CA PRO A 13 2.46 -2.55 -10.37
C PRO A 13 3.39 -2.83 -9.19
N MET A 14 4.11 -3.96 -9.22
CA MET A 14 5.21 -4.24 -8.28
C MET A 14 6.54 -3.62 -8.74
N ILE A 15 6.69 -3.36 -10.04
CA ILE A 15 7.87 -2.77 -10.68
C ILE A 15 7.69 -1.26 -10.80
N ASP A 16 6.52 -0.83 -11.29
CA ASP A 16 6.18 0.58 -11.52
C ASP A 16 4.94 0.94 -10.70
N LEU A 17 5.11 1.89 -9.77
CA LEU A 17 4.07 2.25 -8.81
C LEU A 17 3.13 3.36 -9.30
N SER A 18 3.34 3.89 -10.50
CA SER A 18 2.57 5.03 -11.05
C SER A 18 1.07 4.75 -11.06
N LEU A 19 0.68 3.56 -11.55
CA LEU A 19 -0.73 3.17 -11.61
C LEU A 19 -1.32 2.96 -10.21
N ARG A 20 -0.53 2.41 -9.29
CA ARG A 20 -0.94 2.17 -7.90
C ARG A 20 -1.15 3.50 -7.17
N ASN A 21 -0.20 4.43 -7.27
CA ASN A 21 -0.30 5.77 -6.69
C ASN A 21 -1.53 6.52 -7.23
N LYS A 22 -1.73 6.50 -8.55
CA LYS A 22 -2.92 7.08 -9.18
C LYS A 22 -4.22 6.50 -8.60
N ARG A 23 -4.32 5.17 -8.53
CA ARG A 23 -5.53 4.50 -8.03
C ARG A 23 -5.78 4.81 -6.55
N ILE A 24 -4.74 4.85 -5.72
CA ILE A 24 -4.86 5.23 -4.31
C ILE A 24 -5.46 6.64 -4.16
N LEU A 25 -4.99 7.60 -4.96
CA LEU A 25 -5.53 8.96 -4.94
C LEU A 25 -6.98 9.01 -5.41
N GLU A 26 -7.32 8.31 -6.49
CA GLU A 26 -8.70 8.24 -7.00
C GLU A 26 -9.67 7.69 -5.95
N GLU A 27 -9.35 6.54 -5.35
CA GLU A 27 -10.18 5.92 -4.30
C GLU A 27 -10.25 6.78 -3.04
N ALA A 28 -9.18 7.52 -2.72
CA ALA A 28 -9.18 8.42 -1.58
C ALA A 28 -10.05 9.67 -1.76
N MET A 29 -10.45 10.01 -2.99
CA MET A 29 -11.40 11.10 -3.25
C MET A 29 -12.87 10.68 -3.07
N ASP A 30 -13.15 9.38 -3.10
CA ASP A 30 -14.51 8.87 -2.91
C ASP A 30 -14.91 8.93 -1.42
N PRO A 31 -15.99 9.64 -1.04
CA PRO A 31 -16.48 9.69 0.33
C PRO A 31 -16.99 8.34 0.85
N GLU A 32 -17.42 7.41 -0.02
CA GLU A 32 -17.87 6.07 0.37
C GLU A 32 -16.71 5.14 0.75
N VAL A 33 -15.48 5.47 0.34
CA VAL A 33 -14.28 4.72 0.69
C VAL A 33 -13.84 5.03 2.12
N GLY A 34 -14.07 4.06 3.01
CA GLY A 34 -13.74 4.16 4.43
C GLY A 34 -12.29 3.80 4.81
N VAL A 35 -11.62 2.95 4.02
CA VAL A 35 -10.24 2.47 4.26
C VAL A 35 -9.52 2.23 2.93
N ILE A 36 -8.28 2.70 2.83
CA ILE A 36 -7.35 2.35 1.75
C ILE A 36 -6.51 1.16 2.23
N LEU A 37 -6.75 -0.02 1.67
CA LEU A 37 -6.03 -1.26 1.98
C LEU A 37 -5.09 -1.63 0.83
N PHE A 38 -3.81 -1.81 1.12
CA PHE A 38 -2.82 -2.21 0.12
C PHE A 38 -1.74 -3.14 0.70
N ASP A 39 -0.87 -3.68 -0.16
CA ASP A 39 0.27 -4.50 0.23
C ASP A 39 1.56 -4.00 -0.43
N LEU A 40 2.70 -4.31 0.18
CA LEU A 40 4.02 -4.05 -0.38
C LEU A 40 4.79 -5.35 -0.45
N VAL A 41 5.11 -5.78 -1.66
CA VAL A 41 5.87 -7.01 -1.91
C VAL A 41 7.30 -6.62 -2.28
N LEU A 42 8.26 -7.15 -1.52
CA LEU A 42 9.69 -6.91 -1.70
C LEU A 42 10.34 -8.09 -2.45
N GLY A 43 11.65 -7.97 -2.67
CA GLY A 43 12.46 -8.98 -3.32
C GLY A 43 12.85 -8.62 -4.74
N TYR A 44 13.50 -9.58 -5.40
CA TYR A 44 14.00 -9.39 -6.76
C TYR A 44 12.87 -9.15 -7.76
N GLY A 45 13.05 -8.16 -8.62
CA GLY A 45 12.04 -7.77 -9.61
C GLY A 45 10.92 -6.87 -9.06
N ALA A 46 10.94 -6.50 -7.78
CA ALA A 46 10.12 -5.40 -7.28
C ALA A 46 10.86 -4.06 -7.43
N HIS A 47 10.13 -2.95 -7.29
CA HIS A 47 10.69 -1.61 -7.23
C HIS A 47 11.81 -1.54 -6.16
N PRO A 48 12.92 -0.81 -6.39
CA PRO A 48 14.07 -0.79 -5.48
C PRO A 48 13.80 -0.06 -4.16
N ASP A 49 12.85 0.89 -4.15
CA ASP A 49 12.47 1.60 -2.92
C ASP A 49 10.97 1.96 -2.91
N PRO A 50 10.08 0.98 -2.75
CA PRO A 50 8.66 1.17 -3.02
C PRO A 50 7.93 2.05 -1.98
N ALA A 51 8.30 2.02 -0.70
CA ALA A 51 7.69 2.87 0.31
C ALA A 51 8.02 4.35 0.07
N SER A 52 9.27 4.67 -0.29
CA SER A 52 9.68 6.04 -0.64
C SER A 52 8.95 6.55 -1.89
N GLU A 53 8.81 5.70 -2.92
CA GLU A 53 8.10 6.04 -4.15
C GLU A 53 6.61 6.34 -3.90
N MET A 54 6.01 5.68 -2.91
CA MET A 54 4.62 5.95 -2.51
C MET A 54 4.48 7.14 -1.54
N ALA A 55 5.58 7.71 -1.05
CA ALA A 55 5.57 8.62 0.10
C ALA A 55 4.71 9.87 -0.14
N GLU A 56 4.89 10.58 -1.25
CA GLU A 56 4.11 11.80 -1.54
C GLU A 56 2.61 11.52 -1.62
N THR A 57 2.24 10.39 -2.25
CA THR A 57 0.85 9.95 -2.33
C THR A 57 0.27 9.69 -0.95
N LEU A 58 0.95 8.91 -0.11
CA LEU A 58 0.47 8.54 1.22
C LEU A 58 0.46 9.75 2.19
N LYS A 59 1.47 10.63 2.14
CA LYS A 59 1.49 11.88 2.93
C LYS A 59 0.27 12.75 2.65
N SER A 60 -0.15 12.85 1.38
CA SER A 60 -1.30 13.67 1.00
C SER A 60 -2.63 13.21 1.64
N LEU A 61 -2.69 11.93 2.05
CA LEU A 61 -3.84 11.25 2.64
C LEU A 61 -3.77 11.11 4.16
N ALA A 62 -2.58 11.30 4.75
CA ALA A 62 -2.38 11.21 6.19
C ALA A 62 -3.36 12.13 6.94
N GLY A 63 -4.07 11.57 7.92
CA GLY A 63 -5.12 12.26 8.68
C GLY A 63 -6.45 12.46 7.94
N LYS A 64 -6.52 12.25 6.62
CA LYS A 64 -7.74 12.36 5.81
C LYS A 64 -8.41 11.01 5.55
N LYS A 65 -7.62 9.97 5.31
CA LYS A 65 -8.09 8.60 5.07
C LYS A 65 -7.35 7.61 5.96
N LEU A 66 -8.05 6.55 6.36
CA LEU A 66 -7.41 5.45 7.09
C LEU A 66 -6.66 4.56 6.09
N MET A 67 -5.35 4.41 6.30
CA MET A 67 -4.48 3.59 5.46
C MET A 67 -4.03 2.36 6.25
N VAL A 68 -4.19 1.18 5.64
CA VAL A 68 -3.84 -0.11 6.24
C VAL A 68 -3.03 -0.90 5.23
N ALA A 69 -1.93 -1.51 5.65
CA ALA A 69 -1.15 -2.36 4.76
C ALA A 69 -0.49 -3.55 5.44
N SER A 70 0.02 -4.47 4.62
CA SER A 70 0.97 -5.52 5.02
C SER A 70 2.18 -5.51 4.10
N VAL A 71 3.36 -5.78 4.63
CA VAL A 71 4.60 -5.91 3.86
C VAL A 71 4.96 -7.40 3.77
N CYS A 72 5.17 -7.90 2.56
CA CYS A 72 5.63 -9.25 2.27
C CYS A 72 7.08 -9.17 1.79
N GLY A 73 8.00 -9.68 2.60
CA GLY A 73 9.44 -9.61 2.33
C GLY A 73 10.24 -9.90 3.60
N THR A 74 11.55 -9.74 3.52
CA THR A 74 12.51 -10.03 4.58
C THR A 74 13.60 -8.95 4.66
N ASP A 75 14.33 -8.87 5.77
CA ASP A 75 15.46 -7.94 5.89
C ASP A 75 16.62 -8.27 4.93
N ALA A 76 16.64 -9.48 4.36
CA ALA A 76 17.61 -9.88 3.34
C ALA A 76 17.24 -9.40 1.92
N ASP A 77 16.01 -8.91 1.71
CA ASP A 77 15.61 -8.39 0.41
C ASP A 77 16.32 -7.05 0.09
N PRO A 78 16.61 -6.75 -1.19
CA PRO A 78 17.34 -5.56 -1.60
C PRO A 78 16.76 -4.23 -1.08
N GLN A 79 15.44 -4.18 -0.88
CA GLN A 79 14.70 -3.00 -0.43
C GLN A 79 14.84 -2.72 1.08
N ASN A 80 15.37 -3.67 1.85
CA ASN A 80 15.44 -3.69 3.31
C ASN A 80 14.05 -3.59 3.99
N PHE A 81 13.51 -4.72 4.42
CA PHE A 81 12.17 -4.80 5.03
C PHE A 81 11.98 -3.80 6.18
N SER A 82 12.89 -3.75 7.14
CA SER A 82 12.79 -2.83 8.28
C SER A 82 12.65 -1.38 7.84
N ARG A 83 13.50 -0.92 6.91
CA ARG A 83 13.43 0.44 6.34
C ARG A 83 12.10 0.73 5.63
N GLN A 84 11.61 -0.21 4.81
CA GLN A 84 10.32 -0.03 4.12
C GLN A 84 9.17 0.10 5.13
N THR A 85 9.18 -0.71 6.19
CA THR A 85 8.12 -0.64 7.21
C THR A 85 8.17 0.62 8.06
N GLU A 86 9.37 1.15 8.34
CA GLU A 86 9.56 2.40 9.09
C GLU A 86 8.98 3.58 8.33
N ILE A 87 9.33 3.73 7.05
CA ILE A 87 8.78 4.78 6.17
C ILE A 87 7.25 4.75 6.16
N LEU A 88 6.63 3.58 5.98
CA LEU A 88 5.16 3.47 5.96
C LEU A 88 4.52 3.87 7.30
N LYS A 89 5.15 3.51 8.44
CA LYS A 89 4.65 3.90 9.76
C LYS A 89 4.74 5.41 9.95
N GLU A 90 5.83 6.04 9.56
CA GLU A 90 5.99 7.51 9.59
C GLU A 90 4.95 8.22 8.73
N LEU A 91 4.53 7.60 7.63
CA LEU A 91 3.46 8.08 6.75
C LEU A 91 2.04 7.85 7.32
N GLY A 92 1.92 7.32 8.54
CA GLY A 92 0.65 7.08 9.20
C GLY A 92 -0.10 5.83 8.71
N VAL A 93 0.58 4.91 8.03
CA VAL A 93 0.01 3.63 7.60
C VAL A 93 0.00 2.64 8.76
N ILE A 94 -1.16 2.05 9.02
CA ILE A 94 -1.28 0.95 9.99
C ILE A 94 -0.78 -0.34 9.33
N LEU A 95 0.36 -0.84 9.80
CA LEU A 95 0.94 -2.09 9.30
C LEU A 95 0.50 -3.29 10.13
N LEU A 96 -0.01 -4.32 9.44
CA LEU A 96 -0.33 -5.62 10.03
C LEU A 96 0.60 -6.71 9.49
N PRO A 97 0.89 -7.76 10.26
CA PRO A 97 1.88 -8.78 9.86
C PRO A 97 1.52 -9.56 8.59
N THR A 98 0.23 -9.66 8.25
CA THR A 98 -0.24 -10.41 7.08
C THR A 98 -1.36 -9.67 6.35
N ASN A 99 -1.52 -9.94 5.06
CA ASN A 99 -2.64 -9.42 4.28
C ASN A 99 -4.00 -9.82 4.90
N ALA A 100 -4.08 -11.03 5.46
CA ALA A 100 -5.31 -11.55 6.04
C ALA A 100 -5.70 -10.77 7.31
N GLN A 101 -4.72 -10.42 8.14
CA GLN A 101 -4.95 -9.56 9.30
C GLN A 101 -5.31 -8.13 8.90
N ALA A 102 -4.62 -7.56 7.89
CA ALA A 102 -4.93 -6.24 7.36
C ALA A 102 -6.38 -6.17 6.83
N ALA A 103 -6.81 -7.16 6.05
CA ALA A 103 -8.16 -7.25 5.52
C ALA A 103 -9.23 -7.39 6.63
N ARG A 104 -9.00 -8.28 7.61
CA ARG A 104 -9.92 -8.46 8.75
C ARG A 104 -10.03 -7.18 9.58
N PHE A 105 -8.90 -6.52 9.84
CA PHE A 105 -8.87 -5.23 10.54
C PHE A 105 -9.69 -4.17 9.81
N SER A 106 -9.45 -3.98 8.51
CA SER A 106 -10.20 -3.02 7.69
C SER A 106 -11.71 -3.30 7.71
N ALA A 107 -12.11 -4.57 7.57
CA ALA A 107 -13.52 -4.96 7.62
C ALA A 107 -14.16 -4.66 8.99
N GLN A 108 -13.45 -4.90 10.10
CA GLN A 108 -13.93 -4.57 11.44
C GLN A 108 -14.08 -3.06 11.65
N VAL A 109 -13.12 -2.26 11.15
CA VAL A 109 -13.19 -0.80 11.24
C VAL A 109 -14.39 -0.25 10.48
N ILE A 110 -14.61 -0.71 9.24
CA ILE A 110 -15.74 -0.26 8.41
C ILE A 110 -17.07 -0.63 9.07
N ARG A 111 -17.18 -1.84 9.65
CA ARG A 111 -18.40 -2.27 10.36
C ARG A 111 -18.74 -1.45 11.60
N ARG A 112 -17.74 -0.86 12.27
CA ARG A 112 -17.94 -0.02 13.46
C ARG A 112 -18.25 1.44 13.13
N LYS A 113 -17.92 1.90 11.93
CA LYS A 113 -18.19 3.26 11.45
C LYS A 113 -19.59 3.45 10.85
N LYS A 114 -20.35 2.36 10.69
CA LYS A 114 -21.80 2.38 10.45
C LYS A 114 -22.52 2.34 11.78
#